data_AF-A0A285IHU7-F1
#
_entry.id   AF-A0A285IHU7-F1
#
_cell.length_a   1.000
_cell.length_b   1.000
_cell.length_c   1.000
_cell.angle_alpha   90.00
_cell.angle_beta   90.00
_cell.angle_gamma   90.00
#
_symmetry.space_group_name_H-M   'P 1'
#
loop_
_entity.id
_entity.type
_entity.pdbx_description
1 polymer ?
#
loop_
_entity_poly.entity_id
_entity_poly.type
_entity_poly.pdbx_seq_one_letter_code
_entity_poly.pdbx_strand_id
1 'polypeptide(L)'
;MRELSLRIDSGELLDFGYPLPGELSWGYRNQWIDRAALISVVDGLNAAGVPLSEPEDGMSVLLRDDHDRIDDLAERLVPLEGEASAKIWCFYVARHLDDSVKDLSVMFELLDVAWADLGYPDELRSVLFPREFKPAHLYIDLGREALDLFLNEWKRTLSSRDPEERLR
;
A
#
# COMPACT_ATOMS: atom_id res chain seq x y z
N MET A 1 1.51 -4.12 -23.68
CA MET A 1 1.10 -4.04 -22.27
C MET A 1 2.32 -3.48 -21.55
N ARG A 2 2.24 -2.28 -20.97
CA ARG A 2 3.36 -1.76 -20.15
C ARG A 2 3.31 -2.52 -18.84
N GLU A 3 4.39 -3.21 -18.51
CA GLU A 3 4.53 -3.90 -17.24
C GLU A 3 4.89 -2.85 -16.18
N LEU A 4 4.07 -2.74 -15.13
CA LEU A 4 4.26 -1.77 -14.08
C LEU A 4 5.27 -2.36 -13.08
N SER A 5 6.53 -1.94 -13.15
CA SER A 5 7.54 -2.29 -12.14
C SER A 5 7.50 -1.27 -11.00
N LEU A 6 6.39 -1.23 -10.27
CA LEU A 6 6.22 -0.35 -9.12
C LEU A 6 6.50 -1.15 -7.86
N ARG A 7 7.48 -0.70 -7.08
CA ARG A 7 7.79 -1.23 -5.76
C ARG A 7 7.75 -0.09 -4.77
N ILE A 8 6.89 -0.23 -3.77
CA ILE A 8 6.74 0.74 -2.70
C ILE A 8 7.84 0.47 -1.68
N ASP A 9 8.51 1.51 -1.21
CA ASP A 9 9.51 1.36 -0.17
C ASP A 9 8.90 1.35 1.24
N SER A 10 9.68 0.90 2.22
CA SER A 10 9.23 0.84 3.61
C SER A 10 8.94 2.21 4.24
N GLY A 11 9.60 3.27 3.76
CA GLY A 11 9.39 4.62 4.26
C GLY A 11 8.01 5.13 3.88
N GLU A 12 7.60 4.92 2.63
CA GLU A 12 6.26 5.27 2.15
C GLU A 12 5.14 4.61 2.99
N LEU A 13 5.35 3.37 3.43
CA LEU A 13 4.39 2.64 4.27
C LEU A 13 4.28 3.20 5.69
N LEU A 14 5.39 3.70 6.25
CA LEU A 14 5.46 4.21 7.62
C LEU A 14 5.13 5.71 7.71
N ASP A 15 5.21 6.45 6.61
CA ASP A 15 4.94 7.90 6.56
C ASP A 15 3.50 8.30 6.91
N PHE A 16 2.54 7.39 6.69
CA PHE A 16 1.12 7.70 6.80
C PHE A 16 0.39 6.97 7.92
N GLY A 17 1.11 6.14 8.68
CA GLY A 17 0.58 5.39 9.81
C GLY A 17 1.29 4.04 9.96
N TYR A 18 0.60 3.09 10.57
CA TYR A 18 1.12 1.75 10.81
C TYR A 18 0.28 0.74 10.04
N PRO A 19 0.84 0.11 8.99
CA PRO A 19 0.11 -0.90 8.22
C PRO A 19 -0.24 -2.09 9.12
N LEU A 20 -1.43 -2.63 8.94
CA LEU A 20 -1.89 -3.82 9.66
C LEU A 20 -1.15 -5.07 9.15
N PRO A 21 -1.01 -6.13 9.97
CA PRO A 21 -0.30 -7.35 9.56
C PRO A 21 -0.86 -7.97 8.26
N GLY A 22 -2.19 -8.01 8.12
CA GLY A 22 -2.84 -8.48 6.89
C GLY A 22 -2.60 -7.56 5.68
N GLU A 23 -2.46 -6.26 5.88
CA GLU A 23 -2.11 -5.33 4.79
C GLU A 23 -0.70 -5.60 4.26
N LEU A 24 0.26 -5.88 5.15
CA LEU A 24 1.63 -6.25 4.80
C LEU A 24 1.69 -7.59 4.05
N SER A 25 0.97 -8.60 4.54
CA SER A 25 0.83 -9.89 3.87
C SER A 25 0.36 -9.73 2.42
N TRP A 26 -0.72 -8.96 2.24
CA TRP A 26 -1.31 -8.77 0.93
C TRP A 26 -0.34 -8.09 -0.03
N GLY A 27 0.35 -7.04 0.42
CA GLY A 27 1.33 -6.33 -0.41
C GLY A 27 2.49 -7.21 -0.83
N TYR A 28 3.04 -7.98 0.11
CA TYR A 28 4.16 -8.86 -0.15
C TYR A 28 3.80 -9.96 -1.15
N ARG A 29 2.66 -10.64 -0.94
CA ARG A 29 2.18 -11.72 -1.80
C ARG A 29 1.87 -11.25 -3.23
N ASN A 30 1.40 -10.01 -3.38
CA ASN A 30 1.13 -9.40 -4.68
C ASN A 30 2.34 -8.61 -5.23
N GLN A 31 3.52 -8.76 -4.62
CA GLN A 31 4.79 -8.18 -5.07
C GLN A 31 4.84 -6.64 -5.12
N TRP A 32 3.96 -5.95 -4.39
CA TRP A 32 3.98 -4.49 -4.23
C TRP A 32 5.11 -4.03 -3.31
N ILE A 33 5.50 -4.90 -2.37
CA ILE A 33 6.72 -4.79 -1.58
C ILE A 33 7.54 -6.05 -1.73
N ASP A 34 8.86 -5.91 -1.68
CA ASP A 34 9.75 -7.05 -1.63
C ASP A 34 10.16 -7.40 -0.20
N ARG A 35 10.97 -8.45 -0.07
CA ARG A 35 11.39 -8.99 1.23
C ARG A 35 12.13 -7.94 2.07
N ALA A 36 12.96 -7.13 1.42
CA ALA A 36 13.73 -6.10 2.12
C ALA A 36 12.82 -4.98 2.65
N ALA A 37 11.84 -4.56 1.84
CA ALA A 37 10.84 -3.60 2.27
C ALA A 37 9.98 -4.15 3.43
N LEU A 38 9.53 -5.41 3.36
CA LEU A 38 8.75 -6.05 4.44
C LEU A 38 9.52 -6.05 5.77
N ILE A 39 10.77 -6.51 5.76
CA ILE A 39 11.64 -6.51 6.96
C ILE A 39 11.81 -5.08 7.50
N SER A 40 12.13 -4.13 6.63
CA SER A 40 12.35 -2.73 7.01
C SER A 40 11.10 -2.10 7.64
N VAL A 41 9.90 -2.43 7.16
CA VAL A 41 8.65 -1.99 7.78
C VAL A 41 8.48 -2.59 9.17
N VAL A 42 8.68 -3.90 9.32
CA VAL A 42 8.56 -4.58 10.61
C VAL A 42 9.56 -4.04 11.63
N ASP A 43 10.81 -3.84 11.22
CA ASP A 43 11.84 -3.21 12.06
C ASP A 43 11.44 -1.78 12.46
N GLY A 44 10.88 -1.01 11.52
CA GLY A 44 10.37 0.34 11.78
C GLY A 44 9.20 0.36 12.77
N LEU A 45 8.28 -0.60 12.68
CA LEU A 45 7.18 -0.77 13.63
C LEU A 45 7.70 -1.12 15.03
N ASN A 46 8.66 -2.05 15.12
CA ASN A 46 9.31 -2.43 16.37
C ASN A 46 10.01 -1.22 17.03
N ALA A 47 10.79 -0.48 16.24
CA ALA A 47 11.53 0.70 16.70
C ALA A 47 10.59 1.83 17.16
N ALA A 48 9.40 1.93 16.58
CA ALA A 48 8.35 2.88 16.99
C ALA A 48 7.55 2.42 18.22
N GLY A 49 7.81 1.21 18.75
CA GLY A 49 7.08 0.64 19.88
C GLY A 49 5.65 0.21 19.54
N VAL A 50 5.35 -0.02 18.26
CA VAL A 50 4.03 -0.45 17.80
C VAL A 50 3.87 -1.96 18.05
N PRO A 51 2.72 -2.42 18.59
CA PRO A 51 2.48 -3.84 18.80
C PRO A 51 2.65 -4.67 17.52
N LEU A 52 3.45 -5.72 17.61
CA LEU A 52 3.70 -6.68 16.55
C LEU A 52 2.87 -7.95 16.76
N SER A 53 2.35 -8.51 15.66
CA SER A 53 1.79 -9.86 15.67
C SER A 53 2.89 -10.91 15.84
N GLU A 54 2.54 -12.15 16.21
CA GLU A 54 3.53 -13.22 16.41
C GLU A 54 4.47 -13.43 15.19
N PRO A 55 3.98 -13.43 13.93
CA PRO A 55 4.89 -13.57 12.79
C PRO A 55 5.80 -12.35 12.58
N GLU A 56 5.31 -11.14 12.83
CA GLU A 56 6.11 -9.90 12.74
C GLU A 56 7.18 -9.83 13.81
N ASP A 57 6.84 -10.18 15.05
CA ASP A 57 7.82 -10.30 16.13
C ASP A 57 8.91 -11.29 15.73
N GLY A 58 8.50 -12.44 15.17
CA GLY A 58 9.39 -13.43 14.59
C GLY A 58 10.31 -12.88 13.49
N MET A 59 9.84 -11.97 12.64
CA MET A 59 10.66 -11.32 11.61
C MET A 59 11.66 -10.33 12.22
N SER A 60 11.23 -9.56 13.23
CA SER A 60 12.03 -8.49 13.86
C SER A 60 13.27 -9.01 14.62
N VAL A 61 13.26 -10.28 15.01
CA VAL A 61 14.36 -10.92 15.75
C VAL A 61 15.29 -11.75 14.87
N LEU A 62 15.01 -11.89 13.57
CA LEU A 62 15.87 -12.66 12.68
C LEU A 62 17.22 -11.98 12.51
N LEU A 63 18.28 -12.78 12.56
CA LEU A 63 19.60 -12.36 12.11
C LEU A 63 19.62 -12.32 10.58
N ARG A 64 20.51 -11.52 10.01
CA ARG A 64 20.66 -11.36 8.54
C ARG A 64 20.78 -12.67 7.76
N ASP A 65 21.33 -13.71 8.39
CA ASP A 65 21.56 -15.01 7.76
C ASP A 65 20.33 -15.93 7.82
N ASP A 66 19.30 -15.58 8.59
CA ASP A 66 18.06 -16.35 8.73
C ASP A 66 16.89 -15.77 7.89
N HIS A 67 17.17 -14.83 7.00
CA HIS A 67 16.17 -14.15 6.16
C HIS A 67 15.41 -15.07 5.20
N ASP A 68 15.86 -16.31 5.01
CA ASP A 68 15.13 -17.33 4.24
C ASP A 68 13.82 -17.75 4.94
N ARG A 69 13.69 -17.49 6.25
CA ARG A 69 12.47 -17.77 7.03
C ARG A 69 11.41 -16.67 6.91
N ILE A 70 11.71 -15.57 6.22
CA ILE A 70 10.76 -14.46 6.05
C ILE A 70 9.55 -14.90 5.24
N ASP A 71 9.73 -15.75 4.24
CA ASP A 71 8.63 -16.22 3.40
C ASP A 71 7.64 -17.04 4.24
N ASP A 72 8.14 -17.96 5.07
CA ASP A 72 7.32 -18.75 6.01
C ASP A 72 6.57 -17.86 7.02
N LEU A 73 7.23 -16.81 7.53
CA LEU A 73 6.61 -15.88 8.48
C LEU A 73 5.57 -14.99 7.79
N ALA A 74 5.81 -14.58 6.54
CA ALA A 74 4.85 -13.81 5.76
C ALA A 74 3.62 -14.63 5.41
N GLU A 75 3.77 -15.93 5.11
CA GLU A 75 2.64 -16.84 4.91
C GLU A 75 1.74 -16.93 6.16
N ARG A 76 2.31 -16.82 7.35
CA ARG A 76 1.54 -16.81 8.61
C ARG A 76 0.76 -15.51 8.85
N LEU A 77 1.02 -14.45 8.07
CA LEU A 77 0.24 -13.21 8.08
C LEU A 77 -1.01 -13.30 7.19
N VAL A 78 -1.06 -14.22 6.23
CA VAL A 78 -2.19 -14.38 5.29
C VAL A 78 -3.54 -14.56 5.99
N PRO A 79 -3.68 -15.33 7.09
CA PRO A 79 -4.94 -15.44 7.82
C PRO A 79 -5.45 -14.13 8.44
N LEU A 80 -4.58 -13.11 8.54
CA LEU A 80 -4.92 -11.77 9.04
C LEU A 80 -5.36 -10.83 7.92
N GLU A 81 -5.29 -11.26 6.65
CA GLU A 81 -5.84 -10.51 5.52
C GLU A 81 -7.37 -10.40 5.66
N GLY A 82 -7.88 -9.18 5.47
CA GLY A 82 -9.31 -8.89 5.38
C GLY A 82 -9.65 -8.17 4.08
N GLU A 83 -10.94 -7.88 3.86
CA GLU A 83 -11.38 -7.12 2.68
C GLU A 83 -10.71 -5.74 2.56
N ALA A 84 -10.35 -5.14 3.69
CA ALA A 84 -9.63 -3.87 3.75
C ALA A 84 -8.15 -3.99 3.36
N SER A 85 -7.56 -5.20 3.41
CA SER A 85 -6.13 -5.39 3.19
C SER A 85 -5.68 -5.00 1.79
N ALA A 86 -6.51 -5.23 0.77
CA ALA A 86 -6.24 -4.79 -0.60
C ALA A 86 -6.47 -3.28 -0.81
N LYS A 87 -7.43 -2.70 -0.09
CA LYS A 87 -7.90 -1.31 -0.31
C LYS A 87 -6.83 -0.29 -0.01
N ILE A 88 -6.04 -0.49 1.05
CA ILE A 88 -4.95 0.43 1.40
C ILE A 88 -3.87 0.49 0.30
N TRP A 89 -3.68 -0.57 -0.48
CA TRP A 89 -2.70 -0.57 -1.58
C TRP A 89 -3.11 0.36 -2.72
N CYS A 90 -4.40 0.63 -2.89
CA CYS A 90 -4.85 1.70 -3.79
C CYS A 90 -4.26 3.05 -3.39
N PHE A 91 -4.22 3.33 -2.08
CA PHE A 91 -3.64 4.55 -1.54
C PHE A 91 -2.13 4.60 -1.77
N TYR A 92 -1.39 3.56 -1.37
CA TYR A 92 0.06 3.57 -1.53
C TYR A 92 0.50 3.67 -2.99
N VAL A 93 -0.15 2.95 -3.90
CA VAL A 93 0.12 3.05 -5.34
C VAL A 93 -0.17 4.46 -5.87
N ALA A 94 -1.35 5.00 -5.55
CA ALA A 94 -1.73 6.34 -6.02
C ALA A 94 -0.78 7.41 -5.47
N ARG A 95 -0.37 7.28 -4.21
CA ARG A 95 0.58 8.19 -3.56
C ARG A 95 1.96 8.11 -4.18
N HIS A 96 2.48 6.90 -4.39
CA HIS A 96 3.76 6.66 -5.03
C HIS A 96 3.80 7.29 -6.43
N LEU A 97 2.75 7.10 -7.23
CA LEU A 97 2.65 7.68 -8.56
C LEU A 97 2.54 9.22 -8.53
N ASP A 98 1.79 9.79 -7.57
CA ASP A 98 1.68 11.24 -7.38
C ASP A 98 3.04 11.89 -7.03
N ASP A 99 3.89 11.20 -6.26
CA ASP A 99 5.23 11.69 -5.94
C ASP A 99 6.21 11.55 -7.12
N SER A 100 6.20 10.39 -7.77
CA SER A 100 7.22 9.98 -8.73
C SER A 100 6.96 10.43 -10.17
N VAL A 101 5.71 10.61 -10.58
CA VAL A 101 5.32 10.90 -11.97
C VAL A 101 4.84 12.34 -12.11
N LYS A 102 5.63 13.18 -12.77
CA LYS A 102 5.31 14.62 -12.93
C LYS A 102 4.27 14.92 -14.02
N ASP A 103 4.18 14.07 -15.03
CA ASP A 103 3.15 14.20 -16.07
C ASP A 103 1.86 13.54 -15.59
N LEU A 104 0.83 14.36 -15.33
CA LEU A 104 -0.44 13.89 -14.79
C LEU A 104 -1.20 12.96 -15.74
N SER A 105 -1.07 13.14 -17.06
CA SER A 105 -1.69 12.24 -18.03
C SER A 105 -1.06 10.85 -17.92
N VAL A 106 0.27 10.79 -17.89
CA VAL A 106 1.02 9.54 -17.74
C VAL A 106 0.77 8.91 -16.37
N MET A 107 0.69 9.71 -15.31
CA MET A 107 0.37 9.23 -13.97
C MET A 107 -1.00 8.55 -13.95
N PHE A 108 -2.03 9.14 -14.56
CA PHE A 108 -3.36 8.51 -14.64
C PHE A 108 -3.39 7.27 -15.54
N GLU A 109 -2.61 7.22 -16.62
CA GLU A 109 -2.44 5.99 -17.40
C GLU A 109 -1.80 4.87 -16.57
N LEU A 110 -0.78 5.18 -15.77
CA LEU A 110 -0.13 4.21 -14.88
C LEU A 110 -1.07 3.78 -13.75
N LEU A 111 -1.86 4.70 -13.20
CA LEU A 111 -2.84 4.40 -12.17
C LEU A 111 -3.96 3.49 -12.72
N ASP A 112 -4.36 3.63 -13.99
CA ASP A 112 -5.32 2.74 -14.66
C ASP A 112 -4.77 1.31 -14.81
N VAL A 113 -3.49 1.19 -15.19
CA VAL A 113 -2.81 -0.12 -15.23
C VAL A 113 -2.73 -0.73 -13.83
N ALA A 114 -2.32 0.04 -12.82
CA ALA A 114 -2.24 -0.45 -11.45
C ALA A 114 -3.61 -0.82 -10.87
N TRP A 115 -4.68 -0.09 -11.26
CA TRP A 115 -6.05 -0.41 -10.88
C TRP A 115 -6.47 -1.80 -11.41
N ALA A 116 -6.06 -2.15 -12.62
CA ALA A 116 -6.27 -3.50 -13.15
C ALA A 116 -5.48 -4.56 -12.35
N ASP A 117 -4.22 -4.29 -12.02
CA ASP A 117 -3.37 -5.21 -11.24
C ASP A 117 -3.90 -5.41 -9.81
N LEU A 118 -4.53 -4.39 -9.22
CA LEU A 118 -5.21 -4.46 -7.92
C LEU A 118 -6.58 -5.17 -7.98
N GLY A 119 -7.05 -5.57 -9.16
CA GLY A 119 -8.32 -6.27 -9.35
C GLY A 119 -9.55 -5.38 -9.48
N TYR A 120 -9.39 -4.17 -10.01
CA TYR A 120 -10.45 -3.16 -10.20
C TYR A 120 -11.21 -2.73 -8.93
N PRO A 121 -10.53 -2.37 -7.83
CA PRO A 121 -11.17 -1.89 -6.61
C PRO A 121 -12.02 -0.62 -6.85
N ASP A 122 -13.20 -0.54 -6.24
CA ASP A 122 -14.10 0.60 -6.40
C ASP A 122 -13.48 1.92 -5.90
N GLU A 123 -12.53 1.83 -4.97
CA GLU A 123 -11.78 2.93 -4.37
C GLU A 123 -11.14 3.85 -5.43
N LEU A 124 -10.46 3.27 -6.44
CA LEU A 124 -9.79 4.05 -7.50
C LEU A 124 -10.73 4.43 -8.65
N ARG A 125 -11.91 3.82 -8.73
CA ARG A 125 -12.86 4.10 -9.81
C ARG A 125 -13.24 5.58 -9.85
N SER A 126 -13.48 6.18 -8.70
CA SER A 126 -13.83 7.61 -8.57
C SER A 126 -12.67 8.54 -8.96
N VAL A 127 -11.43 8.08 -8.86
CA VAL A 127 -10.24 8.82 -9.27
C VAL A 127 -10.02 8.73 -10.77
N LEU A 128 -10.16 7.52 -11.34
CA LEU A 128 -9.95 7.26 -12.77
C LEU A 128 -11.13 7.73 -13.65
N PHE A 129 -12.34 7.74 -13.10
CA PHE A 129 -13.56 8.18 -13.75
C PHE A 129 -14.34 9.15 -12.85
N PRO A 130 -13.80 10.36 -12.58
CA PRO A 130 -14.38 11.32 -11.64
C PRO A 130 -15.77 11.81 -12.04
N ARG A 131 -16.13 11.67 -13.32
CA ARG A 131 -17.50 11.84 -13.81
C ARG A 131 -17.80 10.78 -14.84
N GLU A 132 -19.08 10.48 -15.02
CA GLU A 132 -19.55 9.50 -16.00
C GLU A 132 -18.96 9.79 -17.40
N PHE A 133 -18.32 8.78 -17.99
CA PHE A 133 -17.63 8.85 -19.29
C PHE A 133 -16.49 9.89 -19.40
N LYS A 134 -15.94 10.37 -18.27
CA LYS A 134 -14.80 11.30 -18.26
C LYS A 134 -13.58 10.64 -17.61
N PRO A 135 -12.71 9.97 -18.38
CA PRO A 135 -11.50 9.37 -17.84
C PRO A 135 -10.47 10.43 -17.43
N ALA A 136 -9.82 10.24 -16.29
CA ALA A 136 -8.90 11.21 -15.68
C ALA A 136 -7.72 11.61 -16.57
N HIS A 137 -7.17 10.68 -17.37
CA HIS A 137 -6.07 10.97 -18.29
C HIS A 137 -6.46 11.95 -19.42
N LEU A 138 -7.77 12.10 -19.73
CA LEU A 138 -8.26 13.11 -20.70
C LEU A 138 -8.83 14.36 -20.02
N TYR A 139 -9.21 14.27 -18.75
CA TYR A 139 -9.81 15.34 -17.97
C TYR A 139 -8.97 15.59 -16.70
N ILE A 140 -7.72 15.98 -16.93
CA ILE A 140 -6.65 16.02 -15.92
C ILE A 140 -7.05 16.81 -14.67
N ASP A 141 -7.69 17.97 -14.82
CA ASP A 141 -8.09 18.80 -13.67
C ASP A 141 -9.13 18.08 -12.78
N LEU A 142 -10.09 17.39 -13.39
CA LEU A 142 -11.10 16.59 -12.65
C LEU A 142 -10.46 15.38 -11.99
N GLY A 143 -9.53 14.71 -12.70
CA GLY A 143 -8.77 13.60 -12.14
C GLY A 143 -7.92 14.03 -10.96
N ARG A 144 -7.26 15.19 -11.07
CA ARG A 144 -6.41 15.75 -10.00
C ARG A 144 -7.23 16.08 -8.76
N GLU A 145 -8.37 16.76 -8.93
CA GLU A 145 -9.28 17.05 -7.81
C GLU A 145 -9.73 15.77 -7.10
N ALA A 146 -10.12 14.75 -7.86
CA ALA A 146 -10.53 13.46 -7.30
C ALA A 146 -9.39 12.72 -6.60
N LEU A 147 -8.18 12.73 -7.18
CA LEU A 147 -6.99 12.15 -6.58
C LEU A 147 -6.63 12.85 -5.27
N ASP A 148 -6.64 14.19 -5.23
CA ASP A 148 -6.33 14.95 -4.03
C ASP A 148 -7.35 14.66 -2.91
N LEU A 149 -8.64 14.54 -3.23
CA LEU A 149 -9.67 14.14 -2.27
C LEU A 149 -9.42 12.72 -1.73
N PHE A 150 -9.17 11.78 -2.64
CA PHE A 150 -8.88 10.38 -2.31
C PHE A 150 -7.67 10.23 -1.38
N LEU A 151 -6.54 10.87 -1.74
CA LEU A 151 -5.31 10.81 -0.93
C LEU A 151 -5.51 11.46 0.45
N ASN A 152 -6.23 12.59 0.52
CA ASN A 152 -6.49 13.27 1.79
C ASN A 152 -7.44 12.49 2.70
N GLU A 153 -8.43 11.79 2.14
CA GLU A 153 -9.32 10.92 2.89
C GLU A 153 -8.56 9.75 3.49
N TRP A 154 -7.77 9.04 2.68
CA TRP A 154 -6.94 7.94 3.17
C TRP A 154 -5.91 8.39 4.19
N LYS A 155 -5.21 9.51 3.96
CA LYS A 155 -4.27 10.06 4.94
C LYS A 155 -4.94 10.29 6.29
N ARG A 156 -6.16 10.86 6.30
CA ARG A 156 -6.94 11.06 7.53
C ARG A 156 -7.29 9.74 8.20
N THR A 157 -7.75 8.76 7.42
CA THR A 157 -8.09 7.42 7.91
C THR A 157 -6.88 6.75 8.56
N LEU A 158 -5.73 6.71 7.87
CA LEU A 158 -4.52 6.08 8.37
C LEU A 158 -3.95 6.80 9.59
N SER A 159 -3.94 8.14 9.59
CA SER A 159 -3.49 8.94 10.75
C SER A 159 -4.42 8.83 11.96
N SER A 160 -5.65 8.36 11.78
CA SER A 160 -6.61 8.14 12.88
C SER A 160 -6.55 6.75 13.50
N ARG A 161 -5.75 5.83 12.94
CA ARG A 161 -5.59 4.47 13.49
C ARG A 161 -4.87 4.54 14.83
N ASP A 162 -5.44 3.88 15.82
CA ASP A 162 -4.77 3.65 17.10
C ASP A 162 -3.74 2.50 16.93
N PRO A 163 -2.45 2.76 17.14
CA PRO A 163 -1.42 1.71 17.05
C PRO A 163 -1.68 0.55 18.02
N GLU A 164 -2.29 0.80 19.17
CA GLU A 164 -2.61 -0.21 20.19
C GLU A 164 -3.75 -1.15 19.76
N GLU A 165 -4.53 -0.76 18.75
CA GLU A 165 -5.64 -1.55 18.22
C GLU A 165 -5.27 -2.39 17.01
N ARG A 166 -4.00 -2.32 16.56
CA ARG A 166 -3.49 -3.00 15.36
C ARG A 166 -3.68 -4.53 15.37
N LEU A 167 -3.75 -5.14 16.54
CA LEU A 167 -3.85 -6.59 16.75
C LEU A 167 -5.21 -7.07 17.25
N ARG A 168 -6.21 -6.18 17.34
CA ARG A 168 -7.57 -6.52 17.77
C ARG A 168 -8.43 -7.01 16.62
#